data_AF-A0A9D6FUA2-F1
#
_entry.id   AF-A0A9D6FUA2-F1
#
_cell.length_a   1.000
_cell.length_b   1.000
_cell.length_c   1.000
_cell.angle_alpha   90.00
_cell.angle_beta   90.00
_cell.angle_gamma   90.00
#
_symmetry.space_group_name_H-M   'P 1'
#
loop_
_entity.id
_entity.type
_entity.pdbx_description
1 polymer ?
#
loop_
_entity_poly.entity_id
_entity_poly.type
_entity_poly.pdbx_seq_one_letter_code
_entity_poly.pdbx_strand_id
1 'polypeptide(L)'
;MRRFVLVLLLIVGCQTNPYTGRSQLIVIDHDTEMKMGVQAYQEMLADQPITWDPEYVEPVHRAAMRMSEVAERGWDKIPPPRYQWEVRVVDNPKTVNAWCLPGGKICVYTGIFPAMGDENGLAVVMGHEMMHAILRHGVERVSQGMLAEIGVTVLTEVLGGDDPEKKKQLYGLLGLGAALGILLPYSRTGETEADEFGLYLAAKAGYDPRAGVEVWQRMEQLGGGGTPEFLSTHPSHGTRIENMKKWMPKALEYYEAAEKVPGGPLPGAGAARRVAAPAEYRTVGVENRGCKRVDREGKPAAAFEFALRRPAFIHDVLVEGPVGTTIECKQPLQAGAARVVTIWMQSGNAPPGGTYRITFRGSVNGSEFAEATEYDLD
;
A
#
# COMPACT_ATOMS: atom_id res chain seq x y z
N MET A 1 15.18 3.13 -43.37
CA MET A 1 15.68 2.98 -41.98
C MET A 1 14.67 3.41 -40.93
N ARG A 2 14.12 4.65 -40.94
CA ARG A 2 13.11 5.11 -39.96
C ARG A 2 11.85 4.20 -39.80
N ARG A 3 11.30 3.66 -40.90
CA ARG A 3 10.14 2.74 -40.86
C ARG A 3 10.44 1.38 -40.21
N PHE A 4 11.71 0.93 -40.24
CA PHE A 4 12.11 -0.34 -39.61
C PHE A 4 12.32 -0.19 -38.09
N VAL A 5 12.70 1.00 -37.61
CA VAL A 5 12.90 1.26 -36.17
C VAL A 5 11.57 1.31 -35.41
N LEU A 6 10.52 1.86 -36.01
CA LEU A 6 9.17 1.92 -35.41
C LEU A 6 8.52 0.53 -35.26
N VAL A 7 8.73 -0.37 -36.22
CA VAL A 7 8.26 -1.76 -36.14
C VAL A 7 9.08 -2.58 -35.14
N LEU A 8 10.37 -2.26 -34.96
CA LEU A 8 11.23 -2.91 -33.96
C LEU A 8 10.83 -2.54 -32.52
N LEU A 9 10.43 -1.28 -32.26
CA LEU A 9 10.00 -0.81 -30.93
C LEU A 9 8.72 -1.48 -30.42
N LEU A 10 7.79 -1.83 -31.32
CA LEU A 10 6.52 -2.49 -30.97
C LEU A 10 6.70 -3.95 -30.50
N ILE A 11 7.83 -4.59 -30.81
CA ILE A 11 8.11 -5.98 -30.40
C ILE A 11 8.77 -6.04 -29.00
N VAL A 12 9.36 -4.93 -28.52
CA VAL A 12 10.17 -4.92 -27.28
C VAL A 12 9.36 -4.57 -26.01
N GLY A 13 8.16 -3.99 -26.16
CA GLY A 13 7.33 -3.58 -25.02
C GLY A 13 6.38 -4.64 -24.46
N CYS A 14 6.17 -5.77 -25.14
CA CYS A 14 5.25 -6.80 -24.67
C CYS A 14 5.95 -7.75 -23.68
N GLN A 15 5.42 -7.87 -22.47
CA GLN A 15 5.89 -8.77 -21.42
C GLN A 15 4.76 -9.70 -20.98
N THR A 16 5.07 -10.97 -20.70
CA THR A 16 4.07 -11.92 -20.15
C THR A 16 3.97 -11.75 -18.64
N ASN A 17 2.76 -11.52 -18.15
CA ASN A 17 2.48 -11.49 -16.71
C ASN A 17 2.68 -12.89 -16.12
N PRO A 18 3.51 -13.07 -15.07
CA PRO A 18 3.79 -14.39 -14.53
C PRO A 18 2.62 -14.99 -13.73
N TYR A 19 1.69 -14.17 -13.22
CA TYR A 19 0.50 -14.63 -12.52
C TYR A 19 -0.59 -15.06 -13.48
N THR A 20 -0.89 -14.22 -14.48
CA THR A 20 -2.06 -14.41 -15.35
C THR A 20 -1.74 -15.08 -16.69
N GLY A 21 -0.46 -15.10 -17.08
CA GLY A 21 -0.01 -15.57 -18.40
C GLY A 21 -0.36 -14.60 -19.53
N ARG A 22 -1.00 -13.46 -19.25
CA ARG A 22 -1.41 -12.47 -20.24
C ARG A 22 -0.22 -11.66 -20.76
N SER A 23 -0.22 -11.36 -22.05
CA SER A 23 0.71 -10.37 -22.61
C SER A 23 0.26 -8.95 -22.24
N GLN A 24 1.15 -8.17 -21.66
CA GLN A 24 0.98 -6.78 -21.25
C GLN A 24 1.96 -5.88 -21.97
N LEU A 25 1.53 -4.67 -22.33
CA LEU A 25 2.44 -3.65 -22.86
C LEU A 25 3.05 -2.87 -21.70
N ILE A 26 4.34 -3.04 -21.48
CA ILE A 26 5.10 -2.34 -20.45
C ILE A 26 6.39 -1.81 -21.09
N VAL A 27 6.45 -0.49 -21.28
CA VAL A 27 7.62 0.21 -21.85
C VAL A 27 8.49 0.89 -20.79
N ILE A 28 8.03 0.88 -19.54
CA ILE A 28 8.71 1.46 -18.38
C ILE A 28 9.43 0.34 -17.61
N ASP A 29 10.71 0.53 -17.33
CA ASP A 29 11.49 -0.40 -16.53
C ASP A 29 11.04 -0.39 -15.06
N HIS A 30 11.34 -1.47 -14.34
CA HIS A 30 10.86 -1.64 -12.98
C HIS A 30 11.40 -0.60 -11.99
N ASP A 31 12.65 -0.15 -12.12
CA ASP A 31 13.24 0.78 -11.16
C ASP A 31 12.64 2.19 -11.34
N THR A 32 12.36 2.57 -12.59
CA THR A 32 11.60 3.79 -12.92
C THR A 32 10.16 3.69 -12.39
N GLU A 33 9.48 2.56 -12.60
CA GLU A 33 8.14 2.31 -12.07
C GLU A 33 8.08 2.49 -10.54
N MET A 34 9.06 1.97 -9.79
CA MET A 34 9.10 2.11 -8.33
C MET A 34 9.26 3.57 -7.90
N LYS A 35 10.12 4.33 -8.58
CA LYS A 35 10.30 5.77 -8.30
C LYS A 35 9.03 6.56 -8.58
N MET A 36 8.36 6.27 -9.68
CA MET A 36 7.08 6.90 -10.03
C MET A 36 6.02 6.62 -8.95
N GLY A 37 5.93 5.38 -8.47
CA GLY A 37 5.01 5.01 -7.39
C GLY A 37 5.28 5.78 -6.09
N VAL A 38 6.55 5.90 -5.68
CA VAL A 38 6.94 6.68 -4.50
C VAL A 38 6.61 8.17 -4.66
N GLN A 39 6.93 8.75 -5.82
CA GLN A 39 6.67 10.16 -6.09
C GLN A 39 5.15 10.44 -6.08
N ALA A 40 4.36 9.65 -6.83
CA ALA A 40 2.92 9.80 -6.87
C ALA A 40 2.29 9.62 -5.47
N TYR A 41 2.80 8.70 -4.67
CA TYR A 41 2.35 8.52 -3.29
C TYR A 41 2.55 9.76 -2.43
N GLN A 42 3.73 10.38 -2.51
CA GLN A 42 4.03 11.60 -1.77
C GLN A 42 3.16 12.77 -2.22
N GLU A 43 2.97 12.93 -3.53
CA GLU A 43 2.13 13.99 -4.11
C GLU A 43 0.66 13.81 -3.72
N MET A 44 0.12 12.58 -3.81
CA MET A 44 -1.28 12.29 -3.50
C MET A 44 -1.62 12.43 -2.01
N LEU A 45 -0.63 12.26 -1.12
CA LEU A 45 -0.83 12.36 0.33
C LEU A 45 -0.48 13.73 0.92
N ALA A 46 0.20 14.61 0.18
CA ALA A 46 0.76 15.86 0.70
C ALA A 46 -0.25 16.72 1.48
N ASP A 47 -1.49 16.80 1.00
CA ASP A 47 -2.56 17.63 1.59
C ASP A 47 -3.69 16.79 2.21
N GLN A 48 -3.49 15.47 2.38
CA GLN A 48 -4.54 14.59 2.92
C GLN A 48 -4.48 14.54 4.46
N PRO A 49 -5.63 14.56 5.15
CA PRO A 49 -5.68 14.37 6.60
C PRO A 49 -5.38 12.90 6.95
N ILE A 50 -4.16 12.58 7.36
CA ILE A 50 -3.81 11.21 7.78
C ILE A 50 -4.31 10.95 9.19
N THR A 51 -5.08 9.87 9.39
CA THR A 51 -5.48 9.39 10.72
C THR A 51 -4.49 8.39 11.29
N TRP A 52 -4.37 8.42 12.61
CA TRP A 52 -3.61 7.46 13.41
C TRP A 52 -4.53 6.70 14.38
N ASP A 53 -5.85 6.84 14.22
CA ASP A 53 -6.83 6.18 15.05
C ASP A 53 -6.71 4.65 14.90
N PRO A 54 -6.39 3.92 15.99
CA PRO A 54 -6.25 2.46 15.97
C PRO A 54 -7.47 1.73 15.43
N GLU A 55 -8.67 2.29 15.57
CA GLU A 55 -9.91 1.67 15.09
C GLU A 55 -9.89 1.48 13.56
N TYR A 56 -9.28 2.42 12.83
CA TYR A 56 -9.16 2.36 11.38
C TYR A 56 -7.79 1.82 10.93
N VAL A 57 -6.73 2.20 11.64
CA VAL A 57 -5.35 1.91 11.22
C VAL A 57 -4.98 0.45 11.45
N GLU A 58 -5.34 -0.15 12.59
CA GLU A 58 -4.88 -1.50 12.89
C GLU A 58 -5.42 -2.56 11.91
N PRO A 59 -6.73 -2.59 11.56
CA PRO A 59 -7.24 -3.59 10.61
C PRO A 59 -6.59 -3.46 9.23
N VAL A 60 -6.38 -2.24 8.75
CA VAL A 60 -5.72 -1.96 7.47
C VAL A 60 -4.29 -2.46 7.49
N HIS A 61 -3.52 -2.16 8.54
CA HIS A 61 -2.15 -2.62 8.67
C HIS A 61 -2.05 -4.15 8.79
N ARG A 62 -2.92 -4.79 9.58
CA ARG A 62 -2.94 -6.26 9.72
C ARG A 62 -3.23 -6.93 8.38
N ALA A 63 -4.21 -6.43 7.62
CA ALA A 63 -4.53 -6.93 6.29
C ALA A 63 -3.36 -6.75 5.31
N ALA A 64 -2.82 -5.52 5.20
CA ALA A 64 -1.68 -5.23 4.32
C ALA A 64 -0.47 -6.13 4.59
N MET A 65 -0.10 -6.29 5.86
CA MET A 65 1.09 -7.05 6.24
C MET A 65 0.95 -8.55 5.99
N ARG A 66 -0.21 -9.13 6.30
CA ARG A 66 -0.44 -10.56 6.01
C ARG A 66 -0.40 -10.84 4.51
N MET A 67 -1.00 -9.96 3.72
CA MET A 67 -0.99 -10.11 2.27
C MET A 67 0.39 -9.81 1.66
N SER A 68 1.14 -8.85 2.20
CA SER A 68 2.50 -8.56 1.73
C SER A 68 3.43 -9.72 2.00
N GLU A 69 3.33 -10.37 3.16
CA GLU A 69 4.09 -11.60 3.45
C GLU A 69 3.78 -12.72 2.44
N VAL A 70 2.51 -12.89 2.06
CA VAL A 70 2.13 -13.86 1.03
C VAL A 70 2.76 -13.49 -0.31
N ALA A 71 2.70 -12.22 -0.70
CA ALA A 71 3.29 -11.74 -1.95
C ALA A 71 4.82 -11.89 -1.97
N GLU A 72 5.49 -11.63 -0.85
CA GLU A 72 6.96 -11.68 -0.69
C GLU A 72 7.52 -13.11 -0.62
N ARG A 73 6.72 -14.07 -0.16
CA ARG A 73 7.09 -15.50 -0.25
C ARG A 73 7.05 -16.02 -1.69
N GLY A 74 6.41 -15.29 -2.60
CA GLY A 74 6.20 -15.69 -3.98
C GLY A 74 5.10 -16.75 -4.10
N TRP A 75 4.56 -16.87 -5.31
CA TRP A 75 3.38 -17.68 -5.59
C TRP A 75 3.74 -18.71 -6.66
N ASP A 76 3.82 -20.00 -6.31
CA ASP A 76 4.05 -21.10 -7.27
C ASP A 76 5.18 -20.83 -8.30
N LYS A 77 6.34 -20.39 -7.80
CA LYS A 77 7.56 -20.03 -8.56
C LYS A 77 7.54 -18.66 -9.25
N ILE A 78 6.51 -17.85 -9.02
CA ILE A 78 6.48 -16.44 -9.40
C ILE A 78 7.38 -15.68 -8.42
N PRO A 79 8.40 -14.95 -8.90
CA PRO A 79 9.27 -14.17 -8.02
C PRO A 79 8.46 -13.09 -7.30
N PRO A 80 8.80 -12.81 -6.04
CA PRO A 80 8.11 -11.78 -5.28
C PRO A 80 8.32 -10.39 -5.90
N PRO A 81 7.34 -9.48 -5.74
CA PRO A 81 7.55 -8.09 -6.11
C PRO A 81 8.66 -7.48 -5.24
N ARG A 82 9.51 -6.62 -5.82
CA ARG A 82 10.56 -5.90 -5.08
C ARG A 82 10.00 -4.63 -4.43
N TYR A 83 8.94 -4.77 -3.62
CA TYR A 83 8.18 -3.64 -3.07
C TYR A 83 8.59 -3.30 -1.64
N GLN A 84 8.36 -2.03 -1.26
CA GLN A 84 8.51 -1.54 0.11
C GLN A 84 7.14 -1.10 0.58
N TRP A 85 6.37 -2.08 1.05
CA TRP A 85 4.99 -1.89 1.44
C TRP A 85 4.86 -0.79 2.50
N GLU A 86 4.02 0.18 2.22
CA GLU A 86 3.70 1.28 3.10
C GLU A 86 2.21 1.56 2.96
N VAL A 87 1.52 1.71 4.09
CA VAL A 87 0.09 1.98 4.10
C VAL A 87 -0.21 3.22 4.93
N ARG A 88 -1.16 4.02 4.45
CA ARG A 88 -1.71 5.18 5.15
C ARG A 88 -3.23 5.13 5.12
N VAL A 89 -3.84 5.64 6.18
CA VAL A 89 -5.29 5.82 6.25
C VAL A 89 -5.59 7.31 6.22
N VAL A 90 -6.42 7.73 5.26
CA VAL A 90 -6.88 9.11 5.12
C VAL A 90 -8.22 9.26 5.84
N ASP A 91 -8.30 10.21 6.76
CA ASP A 91 -9.54 10.60 7.43
C ASP A 91 -10.44 11.37 6.48
N ASN A 92 -11.21 10.62 5.70
CA ASN A 92 -12.24 11.16 4.84
C ASN A 92 -13.45 10.23 4.85
N PRO A 93 -14.41 10.44 5.76
CA PRO A 93 -15.58 9.57 5.90
C PRO A 93 -16.54 9.68 4.70
N LYS A 94 -16.33 10.63 3.78
CA LYS A 94 -17.16 10.82 2.58
C LYS A 94 -16.63 10.08 1.36
N THR A 95 -15.33 9.77 1.34
CA THR A 95 -14.69 9.09 0.22
C THR A 95 -14.68 7.59 0.44
N VAL A 96 -15.50 6.88 -0.33
CA VAL A 96 -15.49 5.40 -0.40
C VAL A 96 -14.42 5.02 -1.41
N ASN A 97 -13.15 4.89 -0.97
CA ASN A 97 -12.05 4.51 -1.86
C ASN A 97 -10.88 3.84 -1.12
N ALA A 98 -10.04 3.15 -1.88
CA ALA A 98 -8.73 2.63 -1.52
C ALA A 98 -7.91 2.49 -2.81
N TRP A 99 -6.59 2.56 -2.72
CA TRP A 99 -5.72 2.37 -3.89
C TRP A 99 -4.35 1.83 -3.48
N CYS A 100 -3.66 1.17 -4.41
CA CYS A 100 -2.27 0.76 -4.25
C CYS A 100 -1.43 1.13 -5.48
N LEU A 101 -0.37 1.91 -5.26
CA LEU A 101 0.57 2.32 -6.31
C LEU A 101 1.76 1.34 -6.39
N PRO A 102 2.53 1.37 -7.49
CA PRO A 102 3.76 0.60 -7.60
C PRO A 102 4.72 0.86 -6.43
N GLY A 103 5.47 -0.17 -6.05
CA GLY A 103 6.33 -0.13 -4.86
C GLY A 103 5.60 -0.44 -3.55
N GLY A 104 4.32 -0.82 -3.62
CA GLY A 104 3.53 -1.25 -2.47
C GLY A 104 2.98 -0.09 -1.64
N LYS A 105 2.63 1.03 -2.28
CA LYS A 105 2.16 2.24 -1.60
C LYS A 105 0.63 2.26 -1.55
N ILE A 106 0.08 1.87 -0.41
CA ILE A 106 -1.35 1.64 -0.19
C ILE A 106 -1.96 2.82 0.54
N CYS A 107 -3.16 3.24 0.13
CA CYS A 107 -3.97 4.20 0.86
C CYS A 107 -5.40 3.71 0.99
N VAL A 108 -6.00 3.94 2.15
CA VAL A 108 -7.38 3.59 2.46
C VAL A 108 -8.09 4.82 3.03
N TYR A 109 -9.28 5.15 2.56
CA TYR A 109 -10.07 6.26 3.10
C TYR A 109 -11.07 5.75 4.14
N THR A 110 -11.25 6.47 5.26
CA THR A 110 -12.18 6.05 6.33
C THR A 110 -13.61 5.83 5.85
N GLY A 111 -14.03 6.53 4.78
CA GLY A 111 -15.35 6.34 4.15
C GLY A 111 -15.59 4.97 3.52
N ILE A 112 -14.56 4.15 3.28
CA ILE A 112 -14.73 2.80 2.71
C ILE A 112 -15.23 1.76 3.72
N PHE A 113 -14.97 1.96 5.01
CA PHE A 113 -15.19 0.97 6.07
C PHE A 113 -16.64 0.46 6.18
N PRO A 114 -17.69 1.29 6.01
CA PRO A 114 -19.07 0.83 6.02
C PRO A 114 -19.37 -0.24 4.94
N ALA A 115 -18.67 -0.22 3.81
CA ALA A 115 -18.83 -1.22 2.75
C ALA A 115 -18.12 -2.54 3.07
N MET A 116 -17.12 -2.53 3.94
CA MET A 116 -16.29 -3.70 4.24
C MET A 116 -17.03 -4.71 5.13
N GLY A 117 -17.84 -4.23 6.08
CA GLY A 117 -18.52 -5.08 7.06
C GLY A 117 -17.57 -5.59 8.16
N ASP A 118 -16.51 -6.31 7.79
CA ASP A 118 -15.49 -6.82 8.70
C ASP A 118 -14.09 -6.82 8.04
N GLU A 119 -13.08 -7.25 8.80
CA GLU A 119 -11.69 -7.32 8.31
C GLU A 119 -11.52 -8.28 7.12
N ASN A 120 -12.41 -9.28 6.93
CA ASN A 120 -12.37 -10.12 5.74
C ASN A 120 -12.75 -9.31 4.50
N GLY A 121 -13.81 -8.51 4.58
CA GLY A 121 -14.21 -7.63 3.48
C GLY A 121 -13.14 -6.58 3.15
N LEU A 122 -12.52 -5.99 4.17
CA LEU A 122 -11.39 -5.08 4.00
C LEU A 122 -10.21 -5.76 3.29
N ALA A 123 -9.86 -6.98 3.72
CA ALA A 123 -8.78 -7.73 3.10
C ALA A 123 -9.05 -8.06 1.62
N VAL A 124 -10.29 -8.36 1.23
CA VAL A 124 -10.62 -8.59 -0.19
C VAL A 124 -10.40 -7.33 -1.03
N VAL A 125 -10.85 -6.16 -0.57
CA VAL A 125 -10.64 -4.90 -1.31
C VAL A 125 -9.17 -4.52 -1.36
N MET A 126 -8.46 -4.63 -0.23
CA MET A 126 -7.03 -4.37 -0.21
C MET A 126 -6.25 -5.36 -1.08
N GLY A 127 -6.65 -6.64 -1.11
CA GLY A 127 -6.06 -7.65 -1.97
C GLY A 127 -6.23 -7.31 -3.45
N HIS A 128 -7.42 -6.84 -3.84
CA HIS A 128 -7.69 -6.31 -5.18
C HIS A 128 -6.75 -5.15 -5.54
N GLU A 129 -6.62 -4.15 -4.66
CA GLU A 129 -5.69 -3.02 -4.88
C GLU A 129 -4.23 -3.47 -4.97
N MET A 130 -3.78 -4.32 -4.05
CA MET A 130 -2.42 -4.86 -4.06
C MET A 130 -2.15 -5.63 -5.36
N MET A 131 -3.12 -6.35 -5.90
CA MET A 131 -2.97 -7.04 -7.17
C MET A 131 -2.96 -6.10 -8.38
N HIS A 132 -3.60 -4.92 -8.35
CA HIS A 132 -3.36 -3.91 -9.39
C HIS A 132 -1.89 -3.51 -9.47
N ALA A 133 -1.23 -3.32 -8.32
CA ALA A 133 0.20 -3.02 -8.25
C ALA A 133 1.05 -4.21 -8.69
N ILE A 134 0.84 -5.40 -8.08
CA ILE A 134 1.63 -6.61 -8.36
C ILE A 134 1.52 -7.05 -9.82
N LEU A 135 0.33 -6.95 -10.41
CA LEU A 135 0.08 -7.27 -11.82
C LEU A 135 0.45 -6.12 -12.77
N ARG A 136 0.99 -5.02 -12.23
CA ARG A 136 1.55 -3.90 -12.99
C ARG A 136 0.50 -3.21 -13.89
N HIS A 137 -0.78 -3.20 -13.48
CA HIS A 137 -1.86 -2.59 -14.26
C HIS A 137 -1.68 -1.08 -14.43
N GLY A 138 -1.20 -0.38 -13.40
CA GLY A 138 -0.95 1.06 -13.47
C GLY A 138 0.14 1.42 -14.49
N VAL A 139 1.27 0.72 -14.47
CA VAL A 139 2.36 0.97 -15.43
C VAL A 139 2.02 0.50 -16.84
N GLU A 140 1.22 -0.56 -17.00
CA GLU A 140 0.64 -0.95 -18.29
C GLU A 140 -0.23 0.18 -18.85
N ARG A 141 -1.07 0.80 -18.01
CA ARG A 141 -1.92 1.93 -18.41
C ARG A 141 -1.11 3.15 -18.83
N VAL A 142 -0.08 3.51 -18.06
CA VAL A 142 0.83 4.61 -18.42
C VAL A 142 1.54 4.28 -19.74
N SER A 143 2.03 3.05 -19.92
CA SER A 143 2.69 2.61 -21.15
C SER A 143 1.79 2.73 -22.39
N GLN A 144 0.51 2.35 -22.26
CA GLN A 144 -0.49 2.53 -23.32
C GLN A 144 -0.74 4.02 -23.64
N GLY A 145 -0.79 4.88 -22.63
CA GLY A 145 -0.91 6.33 -22.79
C GLY A 145 0.28 6.92 -23.56
N MET A 146 1.51 6.55 -23.16
CA MET A 146 2.74 6.97 -23.85
C MET A 146 2.74 6.56 -25.32
N LEU A 147 2.34 5.33 -25.64
CA LEU A 147 2.26 4.89 -27.04
C LEU A 147 1.18 5.62 -27.83
N ALA A 148 0.02 5.90 -27.22
CA ALA A 148 -1.03 6.67 -27.89
C ALA A 148 -0.56 8.08 -28.24
N GLU A 149 0.13 8.75 -27.30
CA GLU A 149 0.72 10.07 -27.50
C GLU A 149 1.81 10.09 -28.59
N ILE A 150 2.70 9.09 -28.58
CA ILE A 150 3.71 8.92 -29.64
C ILE A 150 3.02 8.69 -30.99
N GLY A 151 1.97 7.86 -31.03
CA GLY A 151 1.19 7.59 -32.24
C GLY A 151 0.56 8.85 -32.82
N VAL A 152 -0.04 9.71 -31.98
CA VAL A 152 -0.55 11.02 -32.37
C VAL A 152 0.57 11.92 -32.90
N THR A 153 1.71 11.97 -32.21
CA THR A 153 2.86 12.79 -32.63
C THR A 153 3.38 12.39 -34.01
N VAL A 154 3.63 11.09 -34.23
CA VAL A 154 4.06 10.56 -35.53
C VAL A 154 3.02 10.84 -36.60
N LEU A 155 1.73 10.71 -36.30
CA LEU A 155 0.66 11.06 -37.23
C LEU A 155 0.71 12.54 -37.60
N THR A 156 0.90 13.44 -36.63
CA THR A 156 1.00 14.89 -36.90
C THR A 156 2.26 15.27 -37.68
N GLU A 157 3.40 14.60 -37.45
CA GLU A 157 4.63 14.81 -38.22
C GLU A 157 4.45 14.35 -39.67
N VAL A 158 3.82 13.18 -39.89
CA VAL A 158 3.50 12.65 -41.23
C VAL A 158 2.48 13.54 -41.96
N LEU A 159 1.56 14.16 -41.22
CA LEU A 159 0.59 15.14 -41.76
C LEU A 159 1.16 16.57 -41.88
N GLY A 160 2.46 16.78 -41.61
CA GLY A 160 3.18 18.02 -41.94
C GLY A 160 3.36 19.04 -40.79
N GLY A 161 3.17 18.65 -39.54
CA GLY A 161 3.40 19.52 -38.37
C GLY A 161 4.75 19.23 -37.69
N ASP A 162 5.82 19.93 -38.09
CA ASP A 162 7.16 19.76 -37.50
C ASP A 162 7.52 20.94 -36.59
N ASP A 163 6.75 21.11 -35.50
CA ASP A 163 6.91 22.21 -34.54
C ASP A 163 7.69 21.77 -33.29
N PRO A 164 8.92 22.27 -33.05
CA PRO A 164 9.75 21.92 -31.90
C PRO A 164 9.15 22.28 -30.53
N GLU A 165 8.30 23.30 -30.45
CA GLU A 165 7.61 23.68 -29.20
C GLU A 165 6.62 22.60 -28.76
N LYS A 166 5.90 21.98 -29.71
CA LYS A 166 4.97 20.87 -29.46
C LYS A 166 5.68 19.64 -28.90
N LYS A 167 6.91 19.37 -29.35
CA LYS A 167 7.75 18.27 -28.83
C LYS A 167 8.12 18.50 -27.37
N LYS A 168 8.45 19.74 -26.99
CA LYS A 168 8.82 20.09 -25.61
C LYS A 168 7.62 20.09 -24.66
N GLN A 169 6.45 20.53 -25.13
CA GLN A 169 5.18 20.39 -24.40
C GLN A 169 4.81 18.92 -24.18
N LEU A 170 5.05 18.05 -25.16
CA LEU A 170 4.79 16.60 -25.02
C LEU A 170 5.62 15.95 -23.90
N TYR A 171 6.91 16.29 -23.80
CA TYR A 171 7.76 15.78 -22.70
C TYR A 171 7.37 16.34 -21.33
N GLY A 172 6.89 17.59 -21.26
CA GLY A 172 6.32 18.16 -20.03
C GLY A 172 4.98 17.52 -19.64
N LEU A 173 4.16 17.17 -20.63
CA LEU A 173 2.90 16.47 -20.45
C LEU A 173 3.09 15.03 -19.98
N LEU A 174 4.16 14.33 -20.40
CA LEU A 174 4.50 13.00 -19.90
C LEU A 174 4.74 12.96 -18.39
N GLY A 175 5.28 14.04 -17.80
CA GLY A 175 5.48 14.17 -16.35
C GLY A 175 4.17 14.30 -15.56
N LEU A 176 3.20 15.09 -16.07
CA LEU A 176 1.87 15.21 -15.45
C LEU A 176 0.92 14.06 -15.81
N GLY A 177 1.02 13.54 -17.04
CA GLY A 177 0.18 12.49 -17.60
C GLY A 177 0.48 11.12 -17.01
N ALA A 178 1.70 10.89 -16.51
CA ALA A 178 2.02 9.68 -15.76
C ALA A 178 1.31 9.61 -14.40
N ALA A 179 1.24 10.72 -13.66
CA ALA A 179 0.49 10.80 -12.40
C ALA A 179 -1.01 10.63 -12.64
N LEU A 180 -1.55 11.28 -13.68
CA LEU A 180 -2.96 11.14 -14.07
C LEU A 180 -3.30 9.76 -14.65
N GLY A 181 -2.36 9.12 -15.37
CA GLY A 181 -2.53 7.82 -15.99
C GLY A 181 -2.71 6.67 -14.99
N ILE A 182 -2.17 6.83 -13.78
CA ILE A 182 -2.39 5.90 -12.65
C ILE A 182 -3.80 6.10 -12.04
N LEU A 183 -4.39 7.30 -12.16
CA LEU A 183 -5.73 7.61 -11.68
C LEU A 183 -6.84 7.31 -12.70
N LEU A 184 -6.49 6.96 -13.93
CA LEU A 184 -7.48 6.57 -14.94
C LEU A 184 -8.06 5.19 -14.63
N PRO A 185 -9.36 4.96 -14.92
CA PRO A 185 -9.97 3.65 -14.73
C PRO A 185 -9.19 2.54 -15.44
N TYR A 186 -9.04 1.41 -14.76
CA TYR A 186 -8.36 0.26 -15.33
C TYR A 186 -9.18 -0.41 -16.43
N SER A 187 -8.50 -1.20 -17.26
CA SER A 187 -9.17 -2.01 -18.28
C SER A 187 -10.05 -3.09 -17.63
N ARG A 188 -11.10 -3.52 -18.33
CA ARG A 188 -11.94 -4.67 -17.92
C ARG A 188 -11.14 -5.90 -17.55
N THR A 189 -10.10 -6.19 -18.33
CA THR A 189 -9.22 -7.33 -18.10
C THR A 189 -8.44 -7.14 -16.80
N GLY A 190 -7.88 -5.95 -16.57
CA GLY A 190 -7.15 -5.64 -15.34
C GLY A 190 -8.03 -5.74 -14.09
N GLU A 191 -9.26 -5.23 -14.14
CA GLU A 191 -10.22 -5.39 -13.02
C GLU A 191 -10.56 -6.87 -12.75
N THR A 192 -10.72 -7.67 -13.80
CA THR A 192 -11.00 -9.11 -13.66
C THR A 192 -9.81 -9.85 -13.06
N GLU A 193 -8.59 -9.53 -13.49
CA GLU A 193 -7.35 -10.11 -12.96
C GLU A 193 -7.12 -9.68 -11.50
N ALA A 194 -7.39 -8.42 -11.16
CA ALA A 194 -7.26 -7.90 -9.80
C ALA A 194 -8.31 -8.51 -8.85
N ASP A 195 -9.55 -8.69 -9.29
CA ASP A 195 -10.56 -9.41 -8.49
C ASP A 195 -10.14 -10.86 -8.21
N GLU A 196 -9.75 -11.59 -9.25
CA GLU A 196 -9.42 -13.01 -9.14
C GLU A 196 -8.23 -13.23 -8.20
N PHE A 197 -7.11 -12.59 -8.52
CA PHE A 197 -5.88 -12.79 -7.76
C PHE A 197 -5.93 -12.07 -6.41
N GLY A 198 -6.71 -10.98 -6.28
CA GLY A 198 -6.93 -10.29 -5.01
C GLY A 198 -7.71 -11.15 -4.03
N LEU A 199 -8.76 -11.84 -4.52
CA LEU A 199 -9.52 -12.81 -3.75
C LEU A 199 -8.64 -13.97 -3.26
N TYR A 200 -7.78 -14.48 -4.14
CA TYR A 200 -6.82 -15.53 -3.79
C TYR A 200 -5.74 -15.04 -2.82
N LEU A 201 -5.26 -13.80 -2.96
CA LEU A 201 -4.29 -13.19 -2.05
C LEU A 201 -4.86 -13.06 -0.64
N ALA A 202 -6.08 -12.54 -0.51
CA ALA A 202 -6.80 -12.46 0.76
C ALA A 202 -7.00 -13.84 1.40
N ALA A 203 -7.43 -14.83 0.59
CA ALA A 203 -7.60 -16.21 1.06
C ALA A 203 -6.29 -16.82 1.58
N LYS A 204 -5.17 -16.63 0.86
CA LYS A 204 -3.84 -17.10 1.29
C LYS A 204 -3.33 -16.40 2.55
N ALA A 205 -3.73 -15.15 2.75
CA ALA A 205 -3.44 -14.39 3.97
C ALA A 205 -4.32 -14.83 5.16
N GLY A 206 -5.25 -15.77 4.95
CA GLY A 206 -6.09 -16.36 5.99
C GLY A 206 -7.43 -15.67 6.18
N TYR A 207 -7.83 -14.74 5.31
CA TYR A 207 -9.12 -14.05 5.35
C TYR A 207 -10.18 -14.82 4.55
N ASP A 208 -11.43 -14.86 5.03
CA ASP A 208 -12.51 -15.59 4.35
C ASP A 208 -12.87 -14.91 3.02
N PRO A 209 -12.60 -15.54 1.85
CA PRO A 209 -12.86 -14.92 0.55
C PRO A 209 -14.35 -14.71 0.28
N ARG A 210 -15.25 -15.38 1.00
CA ARG A 210 -16.70 -15.23 0.82
C ARG A 210 -17.17 -13.80 1.07
N ALA A 211 -16.45 -13.05 1.92
CA ALA A 211 -16.75 -11.65 2.21
C ALA A 211 -16.72 -10.75 0.95
N GLY A 212 -15.99 -11.13 -0.09
CA GLY A 212 -15.90 -10.35 -1.33
C GLY A 212 -17.24 -10.11 -2.02
N VAL A 213 -18.11 -11.13 -2.04
CA VAL A 213 -19.46 -11.00 -2.63
C VAL A 213 -20.29 -9.98 -1.87
N GLU A 214 -20.21 -10.00 -0.54
CA GLU A 214 -20.96 -9.10 0.33
C GLU A 214 -20.47 -7.66 0.24
N VAL A 215 -19.15 -7.45 0.12
CA VAL A 215 -18.56 -6.12 -0.09
C VAL A 215 -19.14 -5.47 -1.34
N TRP A 216 -19.14 -6.19 -2.48
CA TRP A 216 -19.68 -5.67 -3.73
C TRP A 216 -21.16 -5.31 -3.62
N GLN A 217 -21.95 -6.14 -2.95
CA GLN A 217 -23.36 -5.86 -2.68
C GLN A 217 -23.55 -4.60 -1.81
N ARG A 218 -22.72 -4.39 -0.78
CA ARG A 218 -22.77 -3.19 0.06
C ARG A 218 -22.33 -1.95 -0.70
N MET A 219 -21.29 -2.04 -1.54
CA MET A 219 -20.84 -0.92 -2.39
C MET A 219 -21.92 -0.47 -3.37
N GLU A 220 -22.65 -1.40 -3.98
CA GLU A 220 -23.79 -1.10 -4.86
C GLU A 220 -24.94 -0.40 -4.10
N GLN A 221 -25.16 -0.77 -2.84
CA GLN A 221 -26.22 -0.18 -1.99
C GLN A 221 -25.87 1.23 -1.48
N LEU A 222 -24.59 1.51 -1.21
CA LEU A 222 -24.14 2.82 -0.72
C LEU A 222 -24.26 3.93 -1.78
N GLY A 223 -24.41 3.60 -3.06
CA GLY A 223 -24.50 4.54 -4.18
C GLY A 223 -25.84 5.27 -4.35
N GLY A 224 -26.66 5.41 -3.30
CA GLY A 224 -28.03 5.97 -3.30
C GLY A 224 -28.20 7.45 -3.68
N GLY A 225 -27.52 7.90 -4.75
CA GLY A 225 -27.54 9.26 -5.31
C GLY A 225 -26.39 9.59 -6.26
N GLY A 226 -25.35 8.74 -6.33
CA GLY A 226 -24.18 8.88 -7.22
C GLY A 226 -23.27 7.66 -7.09
N THR A 227 -22.46 7.37 -8.12
CA THR A 227 -21.51 6.26 -8.11
C THR A 227 -20.39 6.53 -7.10
N PRO A 228 -20.15 5.66 -6.10
CA PRO A 228 -19.00 5.74 -5.21
C PRO A 228 -17.68 5.96 -5.97
N GLU A 229 -16.74 6.70 -5.37
CA GLU A 229 -15.43 6.99 -5.98
C GLU A 229 -14.71 5.69 -6.41
N PHE A 230 -14.70 4.67 -5.54
CA PHE A 230 -14.17 3.34 -5.84
C PHE A 230 -14.82 2.72 -7.08
N LEU A 231 -16.14 2.81 -7.23
CA LEU A 231 -16.85 2.29 -8.40
C LEU A 231 -16.59 3.10 -9.69
N SER A 232 -16.11 4.33 -9.54
CA SER A 232 -15.72 5.19 -10.67
C SER A 232 -14.31 4.87 -11.15
N THR A 233 -13.37 4.60 -10.23
CA THR A 233 -12.00 4.17 -10.56
C THR A 233 -11.91 2.67 -10.93
N HIS A 234 -12.82 1.86 -10.40
CA HIS A 234 -12.92 0.40 -10.60
C HIS A 234 -14.29 0.00 -11.16
N PRO A 235 -14.56 0.27 -12.46
CA PRO A 235 -15.87 0.03 -13.05
C PRO A 235 -16.24 -1.47 -13.02
N SER A 236 -17.38 -1.78 -12.39
CA SER A 236 -17.96 -3.12 -12.45
C SER A 236 -18.65 -3.35 -13.79
N HIS A 237 -18.20 -4.35 -14.55
CA HIS A 237 -18.82 -4.73 -15.83
C HIS A 237 -20.02 -5.67 -15.66
N GLY A 238 -20.80 -5.50 -14.58
CA GLY A 238 -22.01 -6.29 -14.28
C GLY A 238 -21.78 -7.78 -14.05
N THR A 239 -20.51 -8.20 -13.90
CA THR A 239 -20.11 -9.62 -13.87
C THR A 239 -19.19 -9.96 -12.69
N ARG A 240 -18.81 -8.98 -11.84
CA ARG A 240 -17.88 -9.20 -10.72
C ARG A 240 -18.38 -10.25 -9.74
N ILE A 241 -19.62 -10.14 -9.27
CA ILE A 241 -20.21 -11.11 -8.32
C ILE A 241 -20.22 -12.53 -8.92
N GLU A 242 -20.60 -12.68 -10.19
CA GLU A 242 -20.63 -13.99 -10.86
C GLU A 242 -19.22 -14.56 -11.06
N ASN A 243 -18.25 -13.72 -11.40
CA ASN A 243 -16.86 -14.13 -11.49
C ASN A 243 -16.30 -14.54 -10.11
N MET A 244 -16.58 -13.77 -9.05
CA MET A 244 -16.18 -14.12 -7.68
C MET A 244 -16.75 -15.46 -7.24
N LYS A 245 -18.02 -15.74 -7.55
CA LYS A 245 -18.63 -17.06 -7.30
C LYS A 245 -17.91 -18.18 -8.07
N LYS A 246 -17.51 -17.91 -9.32
CA LYS A 246 -16.76 -18.86 -10.15
C LYS A 246 -15.37 -19.16 -9.58
N TRP A 247 -14.68 -18.16 -9.04
CA TRP A 247 -13.33 -18.32 -8.45
C TRP A 247 -13.36 -18.81 -7.00
N MET A 248 -14.51 -18.69 -6.33
CA MET A 248 -14.69 -19.05 -4.92
C MET A 248 -14.19 -20.45 -4.56
N PRO A 249 -14.43 -21.53 -5.34
CA PRO A 249 -13.88 -22.84 -5.01
C PRO A 249 -12.36 -22.83 -4.88
N LYS A 250 -11.66 -22.15 -5.80
CA LYS A 250 -10.20 -22.04 -5.76
C LYS A 250 -9.72 -21.16 -4.61
N ALA A 251 -10.41 -20.06 -4.34
CA ALA A 251 -10.12 -19.20 -3.20
C ALA A 251 -10.27 -19.97 -1.88
N LEU A 252 -11.30 -20.81 -1.76
CA LEU A 252 -11.52 -21.65 -0.58
C LEU A 252 -10.43 -22.72 -0.41
N GLU A 253 -9.90 -23.30 -1.49
CA GLU A 253 -8.73 -24.18 -1.39
C GLU A 253 -7.54 -23.47 -0.74
N TYR A 254 -7.27 -22.21 -1.12
CA TYR A 254 -6.21 -21.42 -0.51
C TYR A 254 -6.51 -21.05 0.94
N TYR A 255 -7.76 -20.67 1.23
CA TYR A 255 -8.20 -20.32 2.58
C TYR A 255 -8.09 -21.50 3.55
N GLU A 256 -8.47 -22.70 3.10
CA GLU A 256 -8.37 -23.91 3.93
C GLU A 256 -6.92 -24.35 4.18
N ALA A 257 -6.00 -24.00 3.27
CA ALA A 257 -4.57 -24.26 3.43
C ALA A 257 -3.84 -23.19 4.24
N ALA A 258 -4.46 -22.03 4.50
CA ALA A 258 -3.85 -20.91 5.20
C ALA A 258 -4.06 -20.98 6.71
N GLU A 259 -3.21 -20.25 7.46
CA GLU A 259 -3.49 -19.95 8.87
C GLU A 259 -4.63 -18.93 8.94
N LYS A 260 -5.83 -19.43 9.29
CA LYS A 260 -7.06 -18.63 9.30
C LYS A 260 -6.98 -17.52 10.35
N VAL A 261 -7.50 -16.36 10.00
CA VAL A 261 -7.66 -15.23 10.92
C VAL A 261 -9.14 -14.90 11.14
N PRO A 262 -9.51 -14.42 12.33
CA PRO A 262 -10.85 -13.91 12.53
C PRO A 262 -11.06 -12.61 11.75
N GLY A 263 -12.24 -12.46 11.14
CA GLY A 263 -12.70 -11.17 10.60
C GLY A 263 -13.01 -10.22 11.74
N GLY A 264 -12.01 -9.43 12.15
CA GLY A 264 -12.17 -8.45 13.22
C GLY A 264 -13.26 -7.41 12.91
N PRO A 265 -13.92 -6.85 13.94
CA PRO A 265 -14.90 -5.79 13.74
C PRO A 265 -14.23 -4.55 13.16
N LEU A 266 -14.97 -3.82 12.32
CA LEU A 266 -14.54 -2.56 11.72
C LEU A 266 -15.42 -1.38 12.18
N PRO A 267 -14.88 -0.15 12.20
CA PRO A 267 -15.67 1.06 12.43
C PRO A 267 -16.86 1.17 11.47
N GLY A 268 -18.01 1.60 11.98
CA GLY A 268 -19.23 1.82 11.19
C GLY A 268 -20.00 0.55 10.79
N ALA A 269 -19.48 -0.66 11.07
CA ALA A 269 -20.14 -1.92 10.78
C ALA A 269 -21.19 -2.30 11.85
N GLY A 270 -22.19 -1.45 12.08
CA GLY A 270 -23.44 -1.80 12.81
C GLY A 270 -23.34 -2.32 14.26
N ALA A 271 -22.15 -2.54 14.80
CA ALA A 271 -21.92 -3.01 16.15
C ALA A 271 -21.35 -1.87 16.97
N ALA A 272 -22.20 -1.23 17.77
CA ALA A 272 -21.73 -0.44 18.90
C ALA A 272 -20.94 -1.37 19.83
N ARG A 273 -19.62 -1.44 19.65
CA ARG A 273 -18.76 -2.07 20.64
C ARG A 273 -18.75 -1.14 21.84
N ARG A 274 -19.53 -1.47 22.88
CA ARG A 274 -19.13 -1.11 24.24
C ARG A 274 -17.82 -1.83 24.47
N VAL A 275 -16.70 -1.14 24.23
CA VAL A 275 -15.42 -1.55 24.77
C VAL A 275 -15.63 -1.51 26.27
N ALA A 276 -15.85 -2.67 26.90
CA ALA A 276 -15.67 -2.78 28.33
C ALA A 276 -14.24 -2.31 28.59
N ALA A 277 -14.07 -1.32 29.46
CA ALA A 277 -12.77 -0.79 29.83
C ALA A 277 -11.84 -1.98 30.10
N PRO A 278 -10.71 -2.10 29.39
CA PRO A 278 -9.79 -3.19 29.64
C PRO A 278 -9.36 -3.12 31.10
N ALA A 279 -9.53 -4.22 31.84
CA ALA A 279 -8.89 -4.40 33.13
C ALA A 279 -7.40 -4.09 32.95
N GLU A 280 -6.85 -3.22 33.78
CA GLU A 280 -5.47 -2.70 33.73
C GLU A 280 -4.47 -3.71 33.15
N TYR A 281 -4.09 -3.52 31.88
CA TYR A 281 -3.01 -4.30 31.28
C TYR A 281 -1.68 -3.62 31.60
N ARG A 282 -0.83 -4.35 32.33
CA ARG A 282 0.52 -3.91 32.68
C ARG A 282 1.41 -3.80 31.45
N THR A 283 2.19 -2.72 31.44
CA THR A 283 3.31 -2.33 30.58
C THR A 283 3.92 -3.42 29.70
N VAL A 284 4.09 -3.10 28.41
CA VAL A 284 5.17 -3.68 27.59
C VAL A 284 6.49 -3.38 28.31
N GLY A 285 7.50 -4.24 28.20
CA GLY A 285 8.82 -3.90 28.72
C GLY A 285 9.76 -3.79 27.54
N VAL A 286 10.49 -2.67 27.47
CA VAL A 286 11.54 -2.44 26.49
C VAL A 286 12.89 -2.80 27.10
N GLU A 287 13.64 -3.71 26.47
CA GLU A 287 15.02 -4.04 26.86
C GLU A 287 16.04 -3.55 25.84
N ASN A 288 17.04 -2.80 26.29
CA ASN A 288 18.13 -2.24 25.46
C ASN A 288 19.12 -3.34 25.03
N ARG A 289 19.49 -3.39 23.74
CA ARG A 289 20.54 -4.30 23.22
C ARG A 289 21.83 -3.63 22.72
N GLY A 290 22.02 -2.34 23.01
CA GLY A 290 23.27 -1.61 22.81
C GLY A 290 23.31 -0.77 21.53
N CYS A 291 23.94 0.40 21.61
CA CYS A 291 24.11 1.33 20.49
C CYS A 291 25.29 0.91 19.60
N LYS A 292 25.13 0.95 18.26
CA LYS A 292 26.24 0.84 17.31
C LYS A 292 26.50 2.19 16.64
N ARG A 293 27.76 2.66 16.69
CA ARG A 293 28.22 3.92 16.03
C ARG A 293 28.85 3.61 14.67
N VAL A 294 28.57 4.41 13.64
CA VAL A 294 29.59 4.69 12.59
C VAL A 294 29.39 6.00 11.80
N ASP A 295 30.41 6.89 11.87
CA ASP A 295 31.06 7.55 10.70
C ASP A 295 32.58 7.26 10.66
N ARG A 296 33.36 7.45 9.58
CA ARG A 296 33.77 8.73 8.92
C ARG A 296 33.43 8.85 7.42
N GLU A 297 32.92 7.79 6.79
CA GLU A 297 32.39 7.77 5.42
C GLU A 297 31.18 6.82 5.17
N GLY A 298 30.32 6.31 6.07
CA GLY A 298 30.12 6.48 7.51
C GLY A 298 29.00 7.45 7.93
N LYS A 299 27.72 7.07 7.80
CA LYS A 299 26.54 7.61 8.53
C LYS A 299 25.30 6.80 8.07
N PRO A 300 24.27 6.50 8.90
CA PRO A 300 23.67 7.34 9.94
C PRO A 300 24.21 7.12 11.35
N ALA A 301 24.02 8.16 12.16
CA ALA A 301 24.37 8.21 13.57
C ALA A 301 23.33 7.49 14.44
N ALA A 302 23.68 7.33 15.72
CA ALA A 302 22.87 6.74 16.79
C ALA A 302 21.75 5.79 16.33
N ALA A 303 22.08 4.50 16.28
CA ALA A 303 21.09 3.43 16.16
C ALA A 303 20.68 2.96 17.56
N PHE A 304 19.38 3.02 17.85
CA PHE A 304 18.82 2.46 19.08
C PHE A 304 18.11 1.14 18.77
N GLU A 305 18.55 0.04 19.38
CA GLU A 305 17.91 -1.27 19.27
C GLU A 305 17.11 -1.59 20.54
N PHE A 306 15.81 -1.80 20.37
CA PHE A 306 14.86 -2.01 21.46
C PHE A 306 14.21 -3.37 21.35
N ALA A 307 14.21 -4.16 22.42
CA ALA A 307 13.48 -5.40 22.44
C ALA A 307 12.11 -5.29 23.09
N LEU A 308 11.05 -5.62 22.33
CA LEU A 308 9.70 -5.73 22.88
C LEU A 308 9.50 -7.10 23.51
N ARG A 309 9.08 -7.13 24.77
CA ARG A 309 8.76 -8.37 25.49
C ARG A 309 7.54 -9.12 24.94
N ARG A 310 6.67 -8.43 24.18
CA ARG A 310 5.47 -8.98 23.54
C ARG A 310 5.27 -8.31 22.17
N PRO A 311 4.58 -8.97 21.22
CA PRO A 311 4.13 -8.31 19.98
C PRO A 311 3.26 -7.10 20.32
N ALA A 312 3.57 -5.95 19.73
CA ALA A 312 2.86 -4.70 19.91
C ALA A 312 2.92 -3.89 18.60
N PHE A 313 1.92 -3.04 18.40
CA PHE A 313 1.89 -2.08 17.30
C PHE A 313 2.40 -0.74 17.82
N ILE A 314 3.48 -0.21 17.27
CA ILE A 314 3.99 1.13 17.62
C ILE A 314 3.40 2.11 16.64
N HIS A 315 2.67 3.13 17.09
CA HIS A 315 2.07 4.14 16.21
C HIS A 315 2.99 5.35 16.02
N ASP A 316 3.71 5.74 17.07
CA ASP A 316 4.70 6.81 17.05
C ASP A 316 5.91 6.45 17.90
N VAL A 317 7.05 7.05 17.55
CA VAL A 317 8.19 7.14 18.46
C VAL A 317 8.63 8.58 18.57
N LEU A 318 8.63 9.10 19.79
CA LEU A 318 9.10 10.43 20.12
C LEU A 318 10.50 10.33 20.71
N VAL A 319 11.48 10.96 20.08
CA VAL A 319 12.84 11.09 20.60
C VAL A 319 13.11 12.52 21.02
N GLU A 320 13.32 12.74 22.31
CA GLU A 320 13.63 14.04 22.92
C GLU A 320 15.09 14.03 23.37
N GLY A 321 15.94 14.88 22.77
CA GLY A 321 17.36 14.98 23.10
C GLY A 321 17.75 16.27 23.82
N PRO A 322 19.04 16.45 24.16
CA PRO A 322 19.55 17.68 24.76
C PRO A 322 19.41 18.86 23.79
N VAL A 323 18.72 19.91 24.25
CA VAL A 323 18.48 21.20 23.56
C VAL A 323 17.78 21.06 22.18
N GLY A 324 16.46 21.29 22.17
CA GLY A 324 15.68 21.59 20.95
C GLY A 324 15.53 20.45 19.95
N THR A 325 16.01 19.25 20.27
CA THR A 325 15.94 18.08 19.40
C THR A 325 14.70 17.26 19.76
N THR A 326 13.63 17.40 18.99
CA THR A 326 12.48 16.50 19.02
C THR A 326 12.35 15.84 17.66
N ILE A 327 12.51 14.53 17.59
CA ILE A 327 12.26 13.76 16.37
C ILE A 327 11.04 12.89 16.62
N GLU A 328 9.98 13.17 15.87
CA GLU A 328 8.77 12.36 15.86
C GLU A 328 8.81 11.40 14.66
N CYS A 329 9.01 10.12 14.94
CA CYS A 329 8.96 9.07 13.94
C CYS A 329 7.53 8.53 13.85
N LYS A 330 6.75 8.99 12.87
CA LYS A 330 5.38 8.55 12.60
C LYS A 330 5.30 7.28 11.73
N GLN A 331 6.26 6.38 11.88
CA GLN A 331 6.24 5.12 11.12
C GLN A 331 5.74 4.01 12.03
N PRO A 332 4.64 3.33 11.63
CA PRO A 332 4.16 2.21 12.41
C PRO A 332 5.13 1.05 12.32
N LEU A 333 5.75 0.69 13.44
CA LEU A 333 6.70 -0.41 13.53
C LEU A 333 5.96 -1.64 14.04
N GLN A 334 5.91 -2.70 13.24
CA GLN A 334 5.44 -4.01 13.71
C GLN A 334 6.60 -4.80 14.32
N ALA A 335 6.48 -5.15 15.59
CA ALA A 335 7.32 -6.18 16.19
C ALA A 335 6.76 -7.57 15.83
N GLY A 336 6.96 -8.00 14.59
CA GLY A 336 6.62 -9.35 14.10
C GLY A 336 7.87 -10.22 13.96
N ALA A 337 7.91 -11.35 14.69
CA ALA A 337 9.00 -12.34 14.83
C ALA A 337 10.37 -11.83 15.34
N ALA A 338 10.84 -10.68 14.87
CA ALA A 338 12.00 -9.99 15.41
C ALA A 338 11.57 -9.15 16.62
N ARG A 339 11.99 -9.59 17.81
CA ARG A 339 11.83 -8.85 19.07
C ARG A 339 12.74 -7.63 19.14
N VAL A 340 13.07 -6.96 18.03
CA VAL A 340 14.02 -5.83 18.01
C VAL A 340 13.52 -4.76 17.04
N VAL A 341 13.31 -3.55 17.55
CA VAL A 341 13.02 -2.34 16.77
C VAL A 341 14.30 -1.52 16.69
N THR A 342 14.69 -1.07 15.49
CA THR A 342 15.87 -0.22 15.31
C THR A 342 15.46 1.17 14.81
N ILE A 343 15.85 2.21 15.56
CA ILE A 343 15.62 3.61 15.17
C ILE A 343 16.95 4.22 14.76
N TRP A 344 16.98 4.83 13.58
CA TRP A 344 18.16 5.49 13.02
C TRP A 344 18.02 7.01 13.13
N MET A 345 19.05 7.69 13.63
CA MET A 345 19.08 9.16 13.70
C MET A 345 20.24 9.74 12.87
N GLN A 346 20.02 10.88 12.21
CA GLN A 346 21.13 11.53 11.50
C GLN A 346 22.05 12.27 12.47
N SER A 347 23.36 12.24 12.23
CA SER A 347 24.42 12.80 13.09
C SER A 347 24.24 14.26 13.48
N GLY A 348 23.60 15.08 12.65
CA GLY A 348 23.32 16.48 12.97
C GLY A 348 22.21 16.68 14.01
N ASN A 349 21.38 15.65 14.23
CA ASN A 349 20.20 15.69 15.10
C ASN A 349 20.41 14.85 16.37
N ALA A 350 21.64 14.41 16.66
CA ALA A 350 21.97 13.66 17.86
C ALA A 350 23.32 14.15 18.40
N PRO A 351 23.37 15.33 19.07
CA PRO A 351 24.59 15.81 19.71
C PRO A 351 25.18 14.78 20.69
N PRO A 352 26.50 14.55 20.69
CA PRO A 352 27.15 13.64 21.64
C PRO A 352 27.10 14.19 23.07
N GLY A 353 27.10 13.30 24.07
CA GLY A 353 27.22 13.66 25.48
C GLY A 353 25.94 14.16 26.14
N GLY A 354 24.81 13.47 25.96
CA GLY A 354 23.58 13.82 26.66
C GLY A 354 22.47 12.78 26.66
N THR A 355 21.47 13.03 27.49
CA THR A 355 20.32 12.15 27.74
C THR A 355 19.23 12.35 26.70
N TYR A 356 18.78 11.24 26.11
CA TYR A 356 17.68 11.17 25.17
C TYR A 356 16.53 10.41 25.80
N ARG A 357 15.33 11.01 25.86
CA ARG A 357 14.10 10.30 26.22
C ARG A 357 13.42 9.80 24.95
N ILE A 358 13.23 8.49 24.86
CA ILE A 358 12.55 7.84 23.76
C ILE A 358 11.22 7.32 24.27
N THR A 359 10.13 7.89 23.77
CA THR A 359 8.77 7.48 24.10
C THR A 359 8.19 6.69 22.95
N PHE A 360 7.89 5.43 23.19
CA PHE A 360 7.06 4.61 22.32
C PHE A 360 5.62 4.83 22.72
N ARG A 361 4.76 5.08 21.75
CA ARG A 361 3.33 4.92 21.97
C ARG A 361 2.78 3.98 20.92
N GLY A 362 1.84 3.16 21.35
CA GLY A 362 1.40 2.01 20.60
C GLY A 362 0.17 1.36 21.18
N SER A 363 -0.25 0.28 20.55
CA SER A 363 -1.39 -0.51 20.97
C SER A 363 -1.05 -2.00 21.07
N VAL A 364 -1.72 -2.68 22.00
CA VAL A 364 -1.72 -4.14 22.13
C VAL A 364 -3.16 -4.59 22.20
N ASN A 365 -3.62 -5.34 21.19
CA ASN A 365 -5.01 -5.82 21.08
C ASN A 365 -6.06 -4.70 21.27
N GLY A 366 -5.80 -3.51 20.72
CA GLY A 366 -6.66 -2.33 20.83
C GLY A 366 -6.63 -1.61 22.19
N SER A 367 -5.67 -1.93 23.07
CA SER A 367 -5.39 -1.13 24.27
C SER A 367 -4.12 -0.30 24.08
N GLU A 368 -4.24 1.01 24.21
CA GLU A 368 -3.12 1.94 24.08
C GLU A 368 -2.10 1.81 25.22
N PHE A 369 -0.83 2.06 24.90
CA PHE A 369 0.25 2.23 25.85
C PHE A 369 1.18 3.37 25.42
N ALA A 370 1.81 3.99 26.41
CA ALA A 370 2.92 4.90 26.22
C ALA A 370 4.04 4.53 27.19
N GLU A 371 5.23 4.26 26.69
CA GLU A 371 6.38 3.87 27.49
C GLU A 371 7.59 4.71 27.08
N ALA A 372 8.16 5.42 28.06
CA ALA A 372 9.34 6.24 27.86
C ALA A 372 10.56 5.59 28.51
N THR A 373 11.70 5.62 27.84
CA THR A 373 12.98 5.21 28.40
C THR A 373 14.03 6.26 28.10
N GLU A 374 14.89 6.56 29.07
CA GLU A 374 16.00 7.50 28.94
C GLU A 374 17.29 6.77 28.59
N TYR A 375 18.07 7.36 27.69
CA TYR A 375 19.30 6.83 27.17
C TYR A 375 20.38 7.90 27.15
N ASP A 376 21.48 7.68 27.85
CA ASP A 376 22.65 8.54 27.76
C ASP A 376 23.50 8.10 26.57
N LEU A 377 23.74 9.04 25.65
CA LEU A 377 24.72 8.85 24.59
C LEU A 377 26.05 9.45 25.04
N ASP A 378 27.04 8.58 25.25
CA ASP A 378 28.45 8.95 25.46
C ASP A 378 29.00 9.80 24.31
#